data_AF-A0A3C1A4G2-F1
#
_entry.id   AF-A0A3C1A4G2-F1
#
_cell.length_a   1.000
_cell.length_b   1.000
_cell.length_c   1.000
_cell.angle_alpha   90.00
_cell.angle_beta   90.00
_cell.angle_gamma   90.00
#
_symmetry.space_group_name_H-M   'P 1'
#
loop_
_entity.id
_entity.type
_entity.pdbx_description
1 polymer ?
#
loop_
_entity_poly.entity_id
_entity_poly.type
_entity_poly.pdbx_seq_one_letter_code
_entity_poly.pdbx_strand_id
1 'polypeptide(L)'
;MADYGFKTKVTVKEINGDCEIHKVGDEIVCDGLAFEGKICSVALASMFPHIYALAWGAEFPWDKDKDITTWACPDRGKVIFELRRDRSNPWRQKER
;
A
#
# COMPACT_ATOMS: atom_id res chain seq x y z
N MET A 1 21.57 -0.01 -13.32
CA MET A 1 20.51 -0.39 -12.36
C MET A 1 19.74 0.88 -12.08
N ALA A 2 18.53 0.99 -12.64
CA ALA A 2 17.74 2.22 -12.59
C ALA A 2 17.40 2.60 -11.14
N ASP A 3 17.28 3.89 -10.87
CA ASP A 3 16.88 4.48 -9.58
C ASP A 3 15.39 4.24 -9.33
N TYR A 4 14.99 3.54 -8.26
CA TYR A 4 13.59 3.12 -8.14
C TYR A 4 13.12 2.92 -6.70
N GLY A 5 12.67 4.00 -6.07
CA GLY A 5 11.69 3.94 -4.99
C GLY A 5 10.42 4.64 -5.44
N PHE A 6 9.32 3.91 -5.64
CA PHE A 6 8.06 4.42 -6.22
C PHE A 6 6.97 4.64 -5.20
N LYS A 7 6.39 5.84 -5.13
CA LYS A 7 5.32 6.14 -4.17
C LYS A 7 4.24 5.06 -4.23
N THR A 8 3.74 4.67 -3.06
CA THR A 8 2.66 3.69 -2.97
C THR A 8 1.45 4.34 -2.31
N LYS A 9 0.27 3.93 -2.75
CA LYS A 9 -1.00 4.37 -2.20
C LYS A 9 -1.78 3.16 -1.72
N VAL A 10 -2.24 3.22 -0.49
CA VAL A 10 -3.17 2.26 0.09
C VAL A 10 -4.56 2.86 0.02
N THR A 11 -5.54 2.11 -0.47
CA THR A 11 -6.94 2.54 -0.55
C THR A 11 -7.83 1.48 0.10
N VAL A 12 -8.78 1.90 0.94
CA VAL A 12 -9.79 0.99 1.47
C VAL A 12 -10.84 0.72 0.39
N LYS A 13 -10.89 -0.52 -0.10
CA LYS A 13 -11.82 -0.94 -1.17
C LYS A 13 -13.14 -1.43 -0.63
N GLU A 14 -13.09 -2.19 0.45
CA GLU A 14 -14.24 -2.92 0.96
C GLU A 14 -14.13 -3.05 2.47
N ILE A 15 -15.28 -2.98 3.15
CA ILE A 15 -15.41 -3.28 4.57
C ILE A 15 -16.49 -4.34 4.72
N ASN A 16 -16.09 -5.50 5.24
CA ASN A 16 -16.93 -6.64 5.56
C ASN A 16 -17.24 -6.63 7.06
N GLY A 17 -18.47 -6.25 7.39
CA GLY A 17 -18.90 -6.03 8.77
C GLY A 17 -18.62 -4.59 9.23
N ASP A 18 -18.00 -4.44 10.39
CA ASP A 18 -17.72 -3.15 11.01
C ASP A 18 -16.21 -2.86 11.11
N CYS A 19 -15.84 -1.60 10.88
CA CYS A 19 -14.54 -1.06 11.26
C CYS A 19 -14.75 0.36 11.79
N GLU A 20 -14.33 0.61 13.04
CA GLU A 20 -14.51 1.92 13.67
C GLU A 20 -13.48 2.97 13.19
N ILE A 21 -12.40 2.52 12.56
CA ILE A 21 -11.26 3.35 12.18
C ILE A 21 -11.34 3.78 10.71
N HIS A 22 -11.74 2.86 9.83
CA HIS A 22 -11.64 3.01 8.39
C HIS A 22 -13.01 3.11 7.71
N LYS A 23 -13.04 3.79 6.57
CA LYS A 23 -14.18 3.89 5.66
C LYS A 23 -13.75 3.56 4.24
N VAL A 24 -14.69 3.05 3.44
CA VAL A 24 -14.44 2.82 2.00
C VAL A 24 -14.04 4.13 1.34
N GLY A 25 -12.94 4.11 0.60
CA GLY A 25 -12.35 5.29 -0.04
C GLY A 25 -11.30 6.02 0.79
N ASP A 26 -11.04 5.63 2.04
CA ASP A 26 -9.89 6.15 2.78
C ASP A 26 -8.59 5.84 2.03
N GLU A 27 -7.74 6.85 1.88
CA GLU A 27 -6.45 6.75 1.21
C GLU A 27 -5.31 7.03 2.19
N ILE A 28 -4.25 6.23 2.10
CA ILE A 28 -2.97 6.48 2.78
C ILE A 28 -1.88 6.50 1.73
N VAL A 29 -1.12 7.59 1.67
CA VAL A 29 0.02 7.74 0.77
C VAL A 29 1.30 7.39 1.54
N CYS A 30 2.14 6.56 0.93
CA CYS A 30 3.45 6.19 1.45
C CYS A 30 4.52 6.62 0.45
N ASP A 31 5.36 7.56 0.87
CA ASP A 31 6.44 8.13 0.07
C ASP A 31 7.81 7.49 0.39
N GLY A 32 7.80 6.31 0.99
CA GLY A 32 8.99 5.56 1.38
C GLY A 32 9.68 6.04 2.67
N LEU A 33 9.33 7.22 3.19
CA LEU A 33 9.83 7.74 4.47
C LEU A 33 8.71 7.91 5.49
N ALA A 34 7.56 8.39 5.04
CA ALA A 34 6.41 8.70 5.86
C ALA A 34 5.12 8.07 5.31
N PHE A 35 4.11 8.05 6.16
CA PHE A 35 2.74 7.66 5.83
C PHE A 35 1.84 8.86 6.10
N GLU A 36 1.12 9.29 5.08
CA GLU A 36 0.12 10.36 5.16
C GLU A 36 -1.27 9.77 5.05
N GLY A 37 -2.07 9.92 6.10
CA GLY A 37 -3.43 9.39 6.18
C GLY A 37 -3.68 8.67 7.51
N LYS A 38 -4.92 8.21 7.71
CA LYS A 38 -5.29 7.44 8.90
C LYS A 38 -5.16 5.95 8.60
N ILE A 39 -4.29 5.28 9.33
CA ILE A 39 -4.18 3.82 9.28
C ILE A 39 -4.10 3.22 10.67
N CYS A 40 -4.86 2.15 10.90
CA CYS A 40 -4.74 1.35 12.11
C CYS A 40 -3.36 0.71 12.19
N SER A 41 -2.70 0.80 13.35
CA SER A 41 -1.33 0.29 13.56
C SER A 41 -1.19 -1.21 13.25
N VAL A 42 -2.23 -2.00 13.52
CA VAL A 42 -2.23 -3.44 13.23
C VAL A 42 -2.25 -3.71 11.73
N ALA A 43 -3.08 -2.97 10.99
CA ALA A 43 -3.14 -3.06 9.53
C ALA A 43 -1.80 -2.63 8.92
N LEU A 44 -1.26 -1.48 9.36
CA LEU A 44 0.04 -0.97 8.91
C LEU A 44 1.16 -1.99 9.16
N ALA A 45 1.28 -2.52 10.38
CA ALA A 45 2.34 -3.48 10.72
C ALA A 45 2.27 -4.75 9.85
N SER A 46 1.06 -5.27 9.58
CA SER A 46 0.88 -6.46 8.75
C SER A 46 1.21 -6.24 7.27
N MET A 47 0.93 -5.04 6.76
CA MET A 47 0.97 -4.72 5.34
C MET A 47 2.28 -4.03 4.94
N PHE A 48 2.99 -3.43 5.90
CA PHE A 48 4.23 -2.67 5.66
C PHE A 48 5.27 -3.42 4.82
N PRO A 49 5.56 -4.72 5.04
CA PRO A 49 6.50 -5.45 4.19
C PRO A 49 6.09 -5.48 2.71
N HIS A 50 4.78 -5.58 2.42
CA HIS A 50 4.25 -5.62 1.06
C HIS A 50 4.25 -4.24 0.42
N ILE A 51 3.89 -3.20 1.18
CA ILE A 51 4.02 -1.81 0.75
C ILE A 51 5.46 -1.56 0.35
N TYR A 52 6.41 -1.85 1.23
CA TYR A 52 7.84 -1.62 0.99
C TYR A 52 8.37 -2.43 -0.21
N ALA A 53 7.99 -3.71 -0.34
CA ALA A 53 8.37 -4.53 -1.48
C ALA A 53 7.87 -3.95 -2.81
N LEU A 54 6.59 -3.59 -2.90
CA LEU A 54 6.01 -2.95 -4.10
C LEU A 54 6.74 -1.65 -4.44
N ALA A 55 7.02 -0.86 -3.43
CA ALA A 55 7.68 0.42 -3.54
C ALA A 55 9.10 0.28 -4.15
N TRP A 56 9.77 -0.85 -3.89
CA TRP A 56 11.05 -1.26 -4.47
C TRP A 56 10.92 -2.19 -5.69
N GLY A 57 9.83 -2.12 -6.43
CA GLY A 57 9.74 -2.81 -7.72
C GLY A 57 9.34 -4.28 -7.65
N ALA A 58 8.94 -4.82 -6.48
CA ALA A 58 8.42 -6.19 -6.42
C ALA A 58 7.17 -6.35 -7.29
N GLU A 59 7.01 -7.54 -7.85
CA GLU A 59 5.86 -7.93 -8.65
C GLU A 59 5.37 -9.28 -8.16
N PHE A 60 4.09 -9.40 -7.85
CA PHE A 60 3.53 -10.64 -7.37
C PHE A 60 3.00 -11.49 -8.54
N PRO A 61 3.27 -12.79 -8.59
CA PRO A 61 2.94 -13.63 -9.74
C PRO A 61 1.42 -13.81 -9.92
N TRP A 62 0.64 -13.78 -8.84
CA TRP A 62 -0.81 -13.93 -8.85
C TRP A 62 -1.58 -12.66 -9.25
N ASP A 63 -0.97 -11.48 -9.15
CA ASP A 63 -1.64 -10.22 -9.50
C ASP A 63 -1.69 -10.03 -11.02
N LYS A 64 -2.86 -9.63 -11.53
CA LYS A 64 -3.07 -9.34 -12.96
C LYS A 64 -2.35 -8.06 -13.37
N ASP A 65 -2.48 -7.02 -12.55
CA ASP A 65 -1.75 -5.77 -12.67
C ASP A 65 -0.54 -5.83 -11.73
N LYS A 66 0.67 -5.68 -12.27
CA LYS A 66 1.91 -5.81 -11.47
C LYS A 66 2.12 -4.63 -10.53
N ASP A 67 1.36 -3.55 -10.67
CA ASP A 67 1.43 -2.37 -9.83
C ASP A 67 0.34 -2.34 -8.76
N ILE A 68 -0.55 -3.35 -8.71
CA ILE A 68 -1.66 -3.42 -7.76
C ILE A 68 -1.66 -4.77 -7.05
N THR A 69 -1.74 -4.75 -5.72
CA THR A 69 -2.04 -5.95 -4.93
C THR A 69 -3.12 -5.64 -3.90
N THR A 70 -3.79 -6.67 -3.39
CA THR A 70 -4.79 -6.52 -2.33
C THR A 70 -4.31 -7.16 -1.04
N TRP A 71 -4.64 -6.53 0.08
CA TRP A 71 -4.31 -7.03 1.41
C TRP A 71 -5.56 -7.06 2.29
N ALA A 72 -5.75 -8.18 2.99
CA ALA A 72 -6.85 -8.33 3.93
C ALA A 72 -6.41 -7.91 5.33
N CYS A 73 -7.28 -7.20 6.04
CA CYS A 73 -7.06 -6.85 7.45
C CYS A 73 -6.79 -8.11 8.28
N PRO A 74 -5.75 -8.12 9.14
CA PRO A 74 -5.48 -9.26 10.01
C PRO A 74 -6.59 -9.51 11.05
N ASP A 75 -7.44 -8.51 11.33
CA ASP A 75 -8.68 -8.72 12.09
C ASP A 75 -9.74 -9.38 11.20
N ARG A 76 -9.54 -10.68 10.93
CA ARG A 76 -10.48 -11.58 10.24
C ARG A 76 -10.92 -11.12 8.84
N GLY A 77 -10.10 -10.34 8.15
CA GLY A 77 -10.40 -9.87 6.79
C GLY A 77 -11.52 -8.83 6.72
N LYS A 78 -11.85 -8.14 7.83
CA LYS A 78 -12.91 -7.12 7.87
C LYS A 78 -12.72 -5.97 6.89
N VAL A 79 -11.49 -5.68 6.47
CA VAL A 79 -11.20 -4.60 5.53
C VAL A 79 -10.30 -5.13 4.43
N ILE A 80 -10.63 -4.81 3.18
CA ILE A 80 -9.79 -5.10 2.01
C ILE A 80 -9.12 -3.80 1.58
N PHE A 81 -7.80 -3.80 1.62
CA PHE A 81 -6.95 -2.71 1.15
C PHE A 81 -6.43 -3.02 -0.25
N GLU A 82 -6.45 -2.03 -1.14
CA GLU A 82 -5.70 -2.04 -2.39
C GLU A 82 -4.41 -1.26 -2.19
N LEU A 83 -3.27 -1.88 -2.46
CA LEU A 83 -1.98 -1.20 -2.51
C LEU A 83 -1.64 -1.00 -3.98
N ARG A 84 -1.34 0.23 -4.35
CA ARG A 84 -0.95 0.61 -5.69
C ARG A 84 0.40 1.31 -5.68
N ARG A 85 1.34 0.83 -6.49
CA ARG A 85 2.57 1.54 -6.83
C ARG A 85 2.29 2.58 -7.92
N ASP A 86 2.87 3.76 -7.77
CA ASP A 86 2.88 4.80 -8.79
C ASP A 86 4.27 4.92 -9.44
N ARG A 87 4.41 4.33 -10.63
CA ARG A 87 5.66 4.37 -11.40
C ARG A 87 6.02 5.76 -11.94
N SER A 88 5.05 6.66 -12.03
CA SER A 88 5.28 8.03 -12.53
C SER A 88 5.95 8.93 -11.50
N ASN A 89 5.88 8.56 -10.21
CA ASN A 89 6.35 9.39 -9.10
C ASN A 89 7.38 8.65 -8.23
N PRO A 90 8.65 8.58 -8.65
CA PRO A 90 9.73 8.05 -7.81
C PRO A 90 10.07 9.05 -6.70
N TRP A 91 10.05 8.61 -5.43
CA TRP A 91 10.44 9.45 -4.28
C TRP A 91 11.97 9.46 -4.07
N ARG A 92 12.67 8.37 -4.40
CA ARG A 92 14.12 8.27 -4.26
C ARG A 92 14.77 8.28 -5.63
N GLN A 93 15.32 9.43 -5.97
CA GLN A 93 16.19 9.63 -7.13
C GLN A 93 17.61 9.75 -6.59
N LYS A 94 18.58 9.03 -7.17
CA LYS A 94 19.98 9.16 -6.75
C LYS A 94 20.47 10.52 -7.25
N GLU A 95 21.03 11.35 -6.36
CA GLU A 95 21.70 12.59 -6.77
C GLU A 95 22.75 12.25 -7.82
N ARG A 96 22.76 13.04 -8.89
CA ARG A 96 23.61 12.85 -10.06
C ARG A 96 25.03 13.32 -9.82
#